data_AF-A0A8H4RIA7-F1
#
_entry.id   AF-A0A8H4RIA7-F1
#
_cell.length_a   1.000
_cell.length_b   1.000
_cell.length_c   1.000
_cell.angle_alpha   90.00
_cell.angle_beta   90.00
_cell.angle_gamma   90.00
#
_symmetry.space_group_name_H-M   'P 1'
#
loop_
_entity.id
_entity.type
_entity.pdbx_description
1 polymer ?
#
loop_
_entity_poly.entity_id
_entity_poly.type
_entity_poly.pdbx_seq_one_letter_code
_entity_poly.pdbx_strand_id
1 'polypeptide(L)'
;MLQATNFGCLLVALWGMIGIWTTKVGYHNLWEFWFFNAQFGFTMGAQFSYGQAFMAELVPRGREYMFFSLLGIVSKGSAWIGPIVSSAIVDRNGNQWTAFPFVAALIFVPWVGIFFISETKSRKECAEYLAREADDLRKVSAELEPESKGPESL
;
A
#
# COMPACT_ATOMS: atom_id res chain seq x y z
N MET A 1 -3.18 2.75 14.48
CA MET A 1 -1.71 2.76 14.30
C MET A 1 -1.33 3.31 12.92
N LEU A 2 -1.93 2.79 11.82
CA LEU A 2 -1.72 3.29 10.46
C LEU A 2 -1.96 4.81 10.32
N GLN A 3 -3.06 5.34 10.86
CA GLN A 3 -3.36 6.78 10.80
C GLN A 3 -2.27 7.67 11.42
N ALA A 4 -1.61 7.22 12.50
CA ALA A 4 -0.57 7.98 13.19
C ALA A 4 0.74 8.00 12.38
N THR A 5 1.14 6.85 11.83
CA THR A 5 2.31 6.75 10.94
C THR A 5 2.12 7.60 9.69
N ASN A 6 0.92 7.54 9.13
CA ASN A 6 0.60 8.20 7.88
C ASN A 6 0.41 9.72 8.08
N PHE A 7 -0.01 10.17 9.27
CA PHE A 7 0.07 11.57 9.70
C PHE A 7 1.52 12.05 9.86
N GLY A 8 2.42 11.20 10.38
CA GLY A 8 3.86 11.47 10.41
C GLY A 8 4.45 11.69 9.01
N CYS A 9 4.08 10.85 8.04
CA CYS A 9 4.48 11.02 6.64
C CYS A 9 3.94 12.33 6.03
N LEU A 10 2.71 12.71 6.38
CA LEU A 10 2.15 13.99 5.95
C LEU A 10 2.88 15.19 6.56
N LEU A 11 3.22 15.13 7.85
CA LEU A 11 4.03 16.18 8.49
C LEU A 11 5.40 16.32 7.80
N VAL A 12 6.03 15.20 7.45
CA VAL A 12 7.31 15.19 6.71
C VAL A 12 7.14 15.76 5.29
N ALA A 13 6.07 15.42 4.58
CA ALA A 13 5.78 15.95 3.25
C ALA A 13 5.41 17.44 3.26
N LEU A 14 4.64 17.88 4.26
CA LEU A 14 4.29 19.28 4.50
C LEU A 14 5.52 20.10 4.90
N TRP A 15 6.42 19.54 5.72
CA TRP A 15 7.72 20.14 6.04
C TRP A 15 8.60 20.30 4.80
N GLY A 16 8.60 19.32 3.90
CA GLY A 16 9.25 19.41 2.59
C GLY A 16 8.65 20.50 1.69
N MET A 17 7.31 20.68 1.71
CA MET A 17 6.65 21.76 0.97
C MET A 17 6.89 23.15 1.56
N ILE A 18 7.04 23.29 2.88
CA ILE A 18 7.41 24.55 3.54
C ILE A 18 8.80 25.02 3.06
N GLY A 19 9.70 24.08 2.72
CA GLY A 19 10.99 24.38 2.10
C GLY A 19 10.93 24.99 0.69
N ILE A 20 9.80 24.92 0.00
CA ILE A 20 9.58 25.57 -1.31
C ILE A 20 9.37 27.10 -1.15
N TRP A 21 8.79 27.52 -0.02
CA TRP A 21 8.32 28.90 0.18
C TRP A 21 9.16 29.71 1.17
N THR A 22 10.10 29.07 1.88
CA THR A 22 10.92 29.72 2.91
C THR A 22 12.41 29.43 2.71
N THR A 23 13.22 30.49 2.62
CA THR A 23 14.69 30.44 2.48
C THR A 23 15.44 30.27 3.81
N LYS A 24 14.71 30.05 4.93
CA LYS A 24 15.28 29.89 6.28
C LYS A 24 15.10 28.49 6.90
N VAL A 25 14.20 27.68 6.36
CA VAL A 25 13.83 26.35 6.87
C VAL A 25 13.40 25.51 5.67
N GLY A 26 14.02 24.34 5.49
CA GLY A 26 13.85 23.51 4.29
C GLY A 26 15.18 23.16 3.65
N TYR A 27 15.98 22.34 4.35
CA TYR A 27 17.26 21.81 3.86
C TYR A 27 18.38 22.84 3.67
N HIS A 28 18.30 24.01 4.30
CA HIS A 28 19.43 24.96 4.30
C HIS A 28 20.48 24.62 5.37
N ASN A 29 20.09 23.87 6.42
CA ASN A 29 20.97 23.46 7.52
C ASN A 29 21.12 21.93 7.59
N LEU A 30 22.34 21.47 7.87
CA LEU A 30 22.68 20.03 7.98
C LEU A 30 21.83 19.31 9.04
N TRP A 31 21.44 20.00 10.11
CA TRP A 31 20.64 19.43 11.19
C TRP A 31 19.19 19.13 10.78
N GLU A 32 18.59 19.95 9.89
CA GLU A 32 17.26 19.70 9.33
C GLU A 32 17.26 18.44 8.47
N PHE A 33 18.34 18.20 7.73
CA PHE A 33 18.51 16.97 6.94
C PHE A 33 18.57 15.72 7.83
N TRP A 34 19.32 15.78 8.94
CA TRP A 34 19.41 14.66 9.89
C TRP A 34 18.08 14.40 10.61
N PHE A 35 17.41 15.46 11.06
CA PHE A 35 16.11 15.34 11.71
C PHE A 35 15.05 14.77 10.75
N PHE A 36 15.03 15.25 9.50
CA PHE A 36 14.17 14.71 8.45
C PHE A 36 14.43 13.22 8.21
N ASN A 37 15.69 12.81 8.05
CA ASN A 37 16.04 11.40 7.83
C ASN A 37 15.67 10.51 9.03
N ALA A 38 15.90 10.99 10.26
CA ALA A 38 15.53 10.26 11.47
C ALA A 38 14.01 10.06 11.58
N GLN A 39 13.23 11.13 11.38
CA GLN A 39 11.77 11.04 11.36
C GLN A 39 11.28 10.15 10.21
N PHE A 40 11.84 10.32 9.01
CA PHE A 40 11.49 9.51 7.85
C PHE A 40 11.75 8.03 8.11
N GLY A 41 12.93 7.66 8.63
CA GLY A 41 13.27 6.27 8.97
C GLY A 41 12.33 5.66 10.01
N PHE A 42 12.00 6.40 11.06
CA PHE A 42 11.04 5.94 12.08
C PHE A 42 9.65 5.66 11.48
N THR A 43 9.18 6.59 10.66
CA THR A 43 7.85 6.51 10.05
C THR A 43 7.79 5.40 8.99
N MET A 44 8.85 5.27 8.18
CA MET A 44 8.97 4.23 7.17
C MET A 44 9.04 2.84 7.78
N GLY A 45 9.75 2.67 8.90
CA GLY A 45 9.79 1.41 9.64
C GLY A 45 8.40 0.96 10.10
N ALA A 46 7.63 1.86 10.71
CA ALA A 46 6.26 1.57 11.12
C ALA A 46 5.34 1.27 9.93
N GLN A 47 5.52 1.96 8.80
CA GLN A 47 4.77 1.74 7.56
C GLN A 47 5.02 0.34 7.00
N PHE A 48 6.28 -0.10 6.95
CA PHE A 48 6.66 -1.42 6.44
C PHE A 48 6.10 -2.55 7.29
N SER A 49 6.28 -2.49 8.62
CA SER A 49 5.77 -3.52 9.53
C SER A 49 4.25 -3.64 9.46
N TYR A 50 3.54 -2.51 9.43
CA TYR A 50 2.09 -2.53 9.29
C TYR A 50 1.65 -3.05 7.93
N GLY A 51 2.32 -2.63 6.84
CA GLY A 51 1.99 -3.09 5.48
C GLY A 51 2.07 -4.61 5.36
N GLN A 52 3.06 -5.24 6.00
CA GLN A 52 3.18 -6.70 6.04
C GLN A 52 2.10 -7.37 6.91
N ALA A 53 1.75 -6.79 8.06
CA ALA A 53 0.68 -7.30 8.92
C ALA A 53 -0.70 -7.23 8.23
N PHE A 54 -1.00 -6.09 7.60
CA PHE A 54 -2.25 -5.87 6.87
C PHE A 54 -2.38 -6.81 5.66
N MET A 55 -1.27 -7.04 4.96
CA MET A 55 -1.17 -8.05 3.90
C MET A 55 -1.46 -9.47 4.39
N ALA A 56 -0.89 -9.87 5.53
CA ALA A 56 -1.13 -11.19 6.09
C ALA A 56 -2.60 -11.42 6.50
N GLU A 57 -3.32 -10.35 6.90
CA GLU A 57 -4.75 -10.44 7.21
C GLU A 57 -5.65 -10.42 5.97
N LEU A 58 -5.25 -9.71 4.90
CA LEU A 58 -6.04 -9.61 3.67
C LEU A 58 -5.83 -10.76 2.70
N VAL A 59 -4.73 -11.49 2.82
CA VAL A 59 -4.44 -12.60 1.91
C VAL A 59 -5.22 -13.84 2.36
N PRO A 60 -6.20 -14.32 1.56
CA PRO A 60 -6.95 -15.52 1.90
C PRO A 60 -6.05 -16.76 1.84
N ARG A 61 -6.13 -17.59 2.88
CA ARG A 61 -5.35 -18.83 3.00
C ARG A 61 -5.64 -19.78 1.83
N GLY A 62 -4.58 -20.24 1.18
CA GLY A 62 -4.66 -21.16 0.04
C GLY A 62 -4.61 -20.50 -1.36
N ARG A 63 -4.77 -19.17 -1.46
CA ARG A 63 -4.69 -18.42 -2.73
C ARG A 63 -3.65 -17.29 -2.71
N GLU A 64 -2.70 -17.39 -1.78
CA GLU A 64 -1.72 -16.35 -1.48
C GLU A 64 -0.93 -15.92 -2.72
N TYR A 65 -0.60 -16.87 -3.59
CA TYR A 65 0.16 -16.62 -4.82
C TYR A 65 -0.52 -15.62 -5.78
N MET A 66 -1.85 -15.62 -5.90
CA MET A 66 -2.55 -14.68 -6.80
C MET A 66 -2.56 -13.26 -6.26
N PHE A 67 -2.81 -13.09 -4.97
CA PHE A 67 -2.81 -11.77 -4.34
C PHE A 67 -1.39 -11.19 -4.25
N PHE A 68 -0.38 -12.02 -3.91
CA PHE A 68 1.02 -11.60 -3.92
C PHE A 68 1.54 -11.26 -5.31
N SER A 69 1.17 -12.01 -6.35
CA SER A 69 1.59 -11.70 -7.73
C SER A 69 0.94 -10.42 -8.25
N LEU A 70 -0.36 -10.22 -8.01
CA LEU A 70 -1.06 -8.99 -8.39
C LEU A 70 -0.45 -7.77 -7.70
N LEU A 71 -0.26 -7.82 -6.37
CA LEU A 71 0.35 -6.72 -5.64
C LEU A 71 1.81 -6.50 -6.06
N GLY A 72 2.56 -7.57 -6.34
CA GLY A 72 3.93 -7.49 -6.84
C GLY A 72 4.02 -6.71 -8.16
N ILE A 73 3.09 -6.97 -9.09
CA ILE A 73 3.00 -6.23 -10.36
C ILE A 73 2.64 -4.77 -10.12
N VAL A 74 1.65 -4.48 -9.28
CA VAL A 74 1.22 -3.10 -8.96
C VAL A 74 2.36 -2.33 -8.28
N SER A 75 3.03 -2.95 -7.30
CA SER A 75 4.16 -2.38 -6.57
C SER A 75 5.31 -2.04 -7.51
N LYS A 76 5.75 -2.99 -8.36
CA LYS A 76 6.77 -2.72 -9.37
C LYS A 76 6.31 -1.70 -10.39
N GLY A 77 5.03 -1.71 -10.76
CA GLY A 77 4.40 -0.72 -11.63
C GLY A 77 4.54 0.71 -11.09
N SER A 78 4.26 0.89 -9.80
CA SER A 78 4.37 2.21 -9.16
C SER A 78 5.81 2.72 -9.03
N ALA A 79 6.80 1.82 -8.97
CA ALA A 79 8.19 2.15 -8.67
C ALA A 79 8.90 2.96 -9.76
N TRP A 80 8.47 2.84 -11.02
CA TRP A 80 9.02 3.64 -12.13
C TRP A 80 8.19 4.88 -12.45
N ILE A 81 6.87 4.84 -12.22
CA ILE A 81 5.98 5.97 -12.48
C ILE A 81 6.32 7.18 -11.60
N GLY A 82 6.57 6.97 -10.30
CA GLY A 82 6.88 8.04 -9.36
C GLY A 82 8.09 8.88 -9.78
N PRO A 83 9.26 8.26 -10.03
CA PRO A 83 10.46 8.97 -10.51
C PRO A 83 10.26 9.63 -11.87
N ILE A 84 9.61 8.98 -12.84
CA ILE A 84 9.43 9.55 -14.18
C ILE A 84 8.60 10.84 -14.11
N VAL A 85 7.49 10.83 -13.37
CA VAL A 85 6.63 12.02 -13.23
C VAL A 85 7.36 13.10 -12.43
N SER A 86 8.03 12.73 -11.35
CA SER A 86 8.77 13.70 -10.51
C SER A 86 9.91 14.37 -11.28
N SER A 87 10.69 13.60 -12.05
CA SER A 87 11.77 14.13 -12.89
C SER A 87 11.24 15.03 -14.00
N ALA A 88 10.16 14.66 -14.68
CA ALA A 88 9.55 15.50 -15.71
C ALA A 88 9.05 16.86 -15.17
N ILE A 89 8.58 16.89 -13.91
CA ILE A 89 8.18 18.13 -13.23
C ILE A 89 9.40 19.00 -12.91
N VAL A 90 10.50 18.40 -12.46
CA VAL A 90 11.76 19.12 -12.17
C VAL A 90 12.38 19.67 -13.45
N ASP A 91 12.43 18.87 -14.52
CA ASP A 91 13.02 19.26 -15.80
C ASP A 91 12.29 20.45 -16.45
N ARG A 92 10.95 20.54 -16.29
CA ARG A 92 10.18 21.67 -16.81
C ARG A 92 10.33 22.96 -16.02
N ASN A 93 10.43 22.87 -14.68
CA ASN A 93 10.50 24.06 -13.83
C ASN A 93 11.93 24.51 -13.53
N GLY A 94 12.95 23.67 -13.81
CA GLY A 94 14.35 23.96 -13.52
C GLY A 94 14.67 24.03 -12.02
N ASN A 95 13.75 23.57 -11.16
CA ASN A 95 13.88 23.64 -9.71
C ASN A 95 13.57 22.27 -9.08
N GLN A 96 14.51 21.70 -8.33
CA GLN A 96 14.34 20.38 -7.69
C GLN A 96 13.21 20.37 -6.64
N TRP A 97 12.85 21.53 -6.11
CA TRP A 97 11.84 21.68 -5.07
C TRP A 97 10.40 21.50 -5.60
N THR A 98 10.17 21.57 -6.91
CA THR A 98 8.82 21.50 -7.51
C THR A 98 8.25 20.09 -7.59
N ALA A 99 9.04 19.05 -7.30
CA ALA A 99 8.54 17.68 -7.14
C ALA A 99 7.82 17.44 -5.81
N PHE A 100 8.13 18.22 -4.76
CA PHE A 100 7.56 18.03 -3.42
C PHE A 100 6.03 18.15 -3.35
N PRO A 101 5.35 19.09 -4.05
CA PRO A 101 3.89 19.15 -4.06
C PRO A 101 3.23 17.91 -4.67
N PHE A 102 3.85 17.32 -5.70
CA PHE A 102 3.39 16.08 -6.30
C PHE A 102 3.51 14.91 -5.31
N VAL A 103 4.66 14.79 -4.64
CA VAL A 103 4.87 13.77 -3.59
C VAL A 103 3.90 13.96 -2.42
N ALA A 104 3.66 15.19 -1.99
CA ALA A 104 2.71 15.49 -0.93
C ALA A 104 1.26 15.11 -1.32
N ALA A 105 0.84 15.39 -2.55
CA ALA A 105 -0.46 14.96 -3.06
C ALA A 105 -0.56 13.42 -3.09
N LEU A 106 0.48 12.73 -3.54
CA LEU A 106 0.55 11.26 -3.56
C LEU A 106 0.47 10.62 -2.17
N ILE A 107 0.89 11.32 -1.12
CA ILE A 107 0.77 10.85 0.27
C ILE A 107 -0.60 11.21 0.84
N PHE A 108 -1.12 12.40 0.52
CA PHE A 108 -2.39 12.90 1.04
C PHE A 108 -3.59 12.10 0.54
N VAL A 109 -3.64 11.76 -0.75
CA VAL A 109 -4.75 11.00 -1.35
C VAL A 109 -5.00 9.65 -0.67
N PRO A 110 -4.01 8.74 -0.53
CA PRO A 110 -4.20 7.48 0.17
C PRO A 110 -4.40 7.67 1.68
N TRP A 111 -3.85 8.73 2.29
CA TRP A 111 -4.13 9.06 3.69
C TRP A 111 -5.62 9.35 3.93
N VAL A 112 -6.23 10.18 3.07
CA VAL A 112 -7.68 10.43 3.11
C VAL A 112 -8.45 9.16 2.77
N GLY A 113 -8.01 8.38 1.78
CA GLY A 113 -8.66 7.12 1.40
C GLY A 113 -8.73 6.10 2.53
N ILE A 114 -7.70 6.03 3.37
CA ILE A 114 -7.66 5.14 4.55
C ILE A 114 -8.73 5.50 5.59
N PHE A 115 -9.19 6.76 5.69
CA PHE A 115 -10.31 7.10 6.57
C PHE A 115 -11.63 6.47 6.14
N PHE A 116 -11.81 6.23 4.84
CA PHE A 116 -13.00 5.59 4.31
C PHE A 116 -12.94 4.06 4.35
N ILE A 117 -11.75 3.48 4.57
CA ILE A 117 -11.53 2.03 4.62
C ILE A 117 -11.49 1.58 6.08
N SER A 118 -12.54 0.88 6.51
CA SER A 118 -12.58 0.25 7.84
C SER A 118 -11.91 -1.12 7.79
N GLU A 119 -10.82 -1.26 8.54
CA GLU A 119 -10.04 -2.50 8.70
C GLU A 119 -10.90 -3.69 9.14
N THR A 120 -11.83 -3.45 10.06
CA THR A 120 -12.80 -4.45 10.56
C THR A 120 -13.77 -4.93 9.49
N LYS A 121 -14.10 -4.08 8.51
CA LYS A 121 -14.96 -4.47 7.39
C LYS A 121 -14.20 -5.34 6.41
N SER A 122 -12.95 -4.99 6.11
CA SER A 122 -12.07 -5.75 5.23
C SER A 122 -11.84 -7.19 5.72
N ARG A 123 -11.66 -7.38 7.04
CA ARG A 123 -11.54 -8.73 7.64
C ARG A 123 -12.81 -9.57 7.48
N LYS A 124 -13.98 -8.98 7.63
CA LYS A 124 -15.28 -9.68 7.47
C LYS A 124 -15.53 -10.06 6.01
N GLU A 125 -15.29 -9.13 5.09
CA GLU A 125 -15.45 -9.38 3.64
C GLU A 125 -14.48 -10.47 3.15
N CYS A 126 -13.24 -10.50 3.66
CA CYS A 126 -12.29 -11.57 3.34
C CYS A 126 -12.73 -12.95 3.89
N ALA A 127 -13.28 -12.98 5.11
CA ALA A 127 -13.80 -14.21 5.70
C ALA A 127 -15.06 -14.72 4.98
N GLU A 128 -15.96 -13.82 4.57
CA GLU A 128 -17.15 -14.16 3.77
C GLU A 128 -16.77 -14.65 2.37
N TYR A 129 -15.76 -14.03 1.74
CA TYR A 129 -15.23 -14.48 0.45
C TYR A 129 -14.69 -15.92 0.54
N LEU A 130 -13.89 -16.22 1.56
CA LEU A 130 -13.39 -17.58 1.83
C LEU A 130 -14.52 -18.59 2.06
N ALA A 131 -15.57 -18.21 2.80
CA ALA A 131 -16.69 -19.09 3.09
C ALA A 131 -17.54 -19.42 1.84
N ARG A 132 -17.78 -18.43 0.98
CA ARG A 132 -18.50 -18.64 -0.30
C ARG A 132 -17.70 -19.54 -1.25
N GLU A 133 -16.41 -19.29 -1.37
CA GLU A 133 -15.55 -20.06 -2.27
C GLU A 133 -15.36 -21.51 -1.80
N ALA A 134 -15.27 -21.73 -0.48
CA ALA A 134 -15.23 -23.08 0.09
C ALA A 134 -16.52 -23.87 -0.20
N ASP A 135 -17.68 -23.19 -0.20
CA ASP A 135 -18.96 -23.81 -0.54
C ASP A 135 -19.06 -24.12 -2.04
N ASP A 136 -18.55 -23.24 -2.90
CA ASP A 136 -18.50 -23.47 -4.35
C ASP A 136 -17.53 -24.60 -4.73
N LEU A 137 -16.34 -24.67 -4.12
CA LEU A 137 -15.41 -25.80 -4.32
C LEU A 137 -16.04 -27.13 -3.88
N ARG A 138 -16.83 -27.12 -2.81
CA ARG A 138 -17.50 -28.31 -2.28
C ARG A 138 -18.67 -28.77 -3.18
N LYS A 139 -19.36 -27.83 -3.84
CA LYS A 139 -20.37 -28.15 -4.87
C LYS A 139 -19.71 -28.74 -6.11
N VAL A 140 -18.62 -28.14 -6.59
CA VAL A 140 -17.86 -28.67 -7.73
C VAL A 140 -17.32 -30.07 -7.43
N SER A 141 -16.78 -30.34 -6.24
CA SER A 141 -16.32 -31.69 -5.89
C SER A 141 -17.48 -32.70 -5.83
N ALA A 142 -18.64 -32.30 -5.30
CA ALA A 142 -19.83 -33.15 -5.24
C ALA A 142 -20.45 -33.42 -6.63
N GLU A 143 -20.34 -32.47 -7.57
CA GLU A 143 -20.73 -32.64 -8.97
C GLU A 143 -19.76 -33.51 -9.78
N LEU A 144 -18.51 -33.65 -9.34
CA LEU A 144 -17.49 -34.52 -9.95
C LEU A 144 -17.51 -35.96 -9.41
N GLU A 145 -18.10 -36.20 -8.23
CA GLU A 145 -18.25 -37.53 -7.62
C GLU A 145 -19.45 -38.43 -8.08
N PRO A 146 -20.42 -38.02 -8.93
CA PRO A 146 -21.53 -38.90 -9.30
C PRO A 146 -21.16 -40.00 -10.32
N GLU A 147 -19.99 -39.94 -10.97
CA GLU A 147 -19.61 -40.87 -12.06
C GLU A 147 -18.63 -41.98 -11.65
N SER A 148 -18.20 -42.09 -10.38
CA SER A 148 -17.22 -43.13 -9.97
C SER A 148 -17.83 -44.33 -9.23
N LYS A 149 -19.16 -44.40 -9.09
CA LYS A 149 -19.87 -45.55 -8.49
C LYS A 149 -20.76 -46.26 -9.51
N GLY A 150 -20.17 -46.71 -10.61
CA GLY A 150 -20.72 -47.82 -11.41
C GLY A 150 -20.35 -49.15 -10.73
N PRO A 151 -21.28 -50.12 -10.60
CA PRO A 151 -21.12 -51.24 -9.69
C PRO A 151 -20.01 -52.20 -10.12
N GLU A 152 -19.04 -52.44 -9.22
CA GLU A 152 -18.29 -53.70 -9.21
C GLU A 152 -19.28 -54.85 -8.92
N SER A 153 -19.81 -55.45 -9.97
CA SER A 153 -20.45 -56.77 -9.89
C SER A 153 -20.34 -57.48 -11.24
N LEU A 154 -19.33 -58.34 -11.38
CA LEU A 154 -19.42 -59.78 -11.68
C LEU A 154 -18.04 -60.36 -11.99
#